data_AF-A0A427ULH4-F1
#
_entry.id   AF-A0A427ULH4-F1
#
_cell.length_a   1.000
_cell.length_b   1.000
_cell.length_c   1.000
_cell.angle_alpha   90.00
_cell.angle_beta   90.00
_cell.angle_gamma   90.00
#
_symmetry.space_group_name_H-M   'P 1'
#
loop_
_entity.id
_entity.type
_entity.pdbx_description
1 polymer ?
#
loop_
_entity_poly.entity_id
_entity_poly.type
_entity_poly.pdbx_seq_one_letter_code
_entity_poly.pdbx_strand_id
1 'polypeptide(L)'
;MKLFKKSPTLEWGFIFSKIMINKFLNWHKETKLILVIACYGTLALIIVFVGISIQKEIWVKDINEIGDSLSGMIGSLGFIWLIITVLLQNQDLNNQIKELKESKLALTSQAKSLESAEIFTALEYLDIKLPLFDNRLSEIKEIINNEIKTFLELFPSDRPDSVNFKPELDICEIWGYFIVEEKLGNVPLIYTDEYVKQKFSYEAYLKLETIRRNMGYTIDFLDSLTKNARDDLVPKLNEHIYLYEQYHSIEWYRKWYNILKNIEKPIRRTIAKNKLASSELVNIFIDLES
;
A
#
# COMPACT_ATOMS: atom_id res chain seq x y z
N MET A 1 88.34 -1.65 37.35
CA MET A 1 88.28 -2.77 36.40
C MET A 1 87.07 -2.54 35.49
N LYS A 2 87.26 -2.70 34.17
CA LYS A 2 86.50 -2.10 33.05
C LYS A 2 84.96 -2.15 33.16
N LEU A 3 84.33 -0.97 33.16
CA LEU A 3 82.90 -0.80 32.82
C LEU A 3 82.77 -0.85 31.29
N PHE A 4 82.35 -2.01 30.75
CA PHE A 4 81.98 -2.15 29.35
C PHE A 4 80.66 -1.42 29.10
N LYS A 5 80.74 -0.31 28.37
CA LYS A 5 79.61 0.48 27.89
C LYS A 5 78.85 -0.36 26.84
N LYS A 6 77.71 -0.94 27.21
CA LYS A 6 76.79 -1.65 26.29
C LYS A 6 76.37 -0.68 25.19
N SER A 7 76.64 -1.02 23.93
CA SER A 7 76.31 -0.20 22.77
C SER A 7 74.78 -0.13 22.59
N PRO A 8 74.17 1.07 22.50
CA PRO A 8 72.72 1.23 22.38
C PRO A 8 72.13 0.66 21.08
N THR A 9 72.95 0.36 20.07
CA THR A 9 72.50 -0.08 18.74
C THR A 9 71.79 -1.44 18.70
N LEU A 10 72.02 -2.32 19.68
CA LEU A 10 71.40 -3.66 19.72
C LEU A 10 69.99 -3.68 20.35
N GLU A 11 69.71 -2.80 21.31
CA GLU A 11 68.39 -2.72 21.96
C GLU A 11 67.34 -2.06 21.05
N TRP A 12 67.75 -1.05 20.26
CA TRP A 12 66.87 -0.43 19.28
C TRP A 12 66.45 -1.40 18.16
N GLY A 13 67.35 -2.29 17.72
CA GLY A 13 67.02 -3.32 16.72
C GLY A 13 65.97 -4.32 17.20
N PHE A 14 66.03 -4.73 18.48
CA PHE A 14 65.07 -5.67 19.05
C PHE A 14 63.67 -5.06 19.20
N ILE A 15 63.59 -3.80 19.64
CA ILE A 15 62.32 -3.06 19.79
C ILE A 15 61.67 -2.81 18.42
N PHE A 16 62.46 -2.42 17.41
CA PHE A 16 61.95 -2.21 16.05
C PHE A 16 61.44 -3.50 15.42
N SER A 17 62.13 -4.63 15.63
CA SER A 17 61.68 -5.94 15.14
C SER A 17 60.35 -6.36 15.77
N LYS A 18 60.16 -6.12 17.08
CA LYS A 18 58.97 -6.53 17.81
C LYS A 18 57.75 -5.69 17.41
N ILE A 19 57.94 -4.39 17.15
CA ILE A 19 56.89 -3.48 16.65
C ILE A 19 56.52 -3.84 15.21
N MET A 20 57.50 -4.15 14.35
CA MET A 20 57.26 -4.62 12.98
C MET A 20 56.52 -5.95 12.97
N ILE A 21 56.89 -6.91 13.81
CA ILE A 21 56.23 -8.22 13.91
C ILE A 21 54.79 -8.10 14.43
N ASN A 22 54.54 -7.26 15.44
CA ASN A 22 53.16 -7.04 15.93
C ASN A 22 52.28 -6.30 14.92
N LYS A 23 52.83 -5.31 14.19
CA LYS A 23 52.11 -4.66 13.09
C LYS A 23 51.83 -5.65 11.95
N PHE A 24 52.79 -6.53 11.64
CA PHE A 24 52.64 -7.58 10.63
C PHE A 24 51.57 -8.61 11.02
N LEU A 25 51.54 -9.03 12.30
CA LEU A 25 50.53 -9.96 12.84
C LEU A 25 49.12 -9.36 12.88
N ASN A 26 48.98 -8.08 13.23
CA ASN A 26 47.69 -7.39 13.19
C ASN A 26 47.22 -7.13 11.75
N TRP A 27 48.13 -6.79 10.84
CA TRP A 27 47.82 -6.68 9.41
C TRP A 27 47.32 -8.02 8.84
N HIS A 28 47.85 -9.14 9.33
CA HIS A 28 47.44 -10.49 8.96
C HIS A 28 46.02 -10.89 9.39
N LYS A 29 45.43 -10.19 10.37
CA LYS A 29 44.04 -10.40 10.82
C LYS A 29 43.02 -9.72 9.92
N GLU A 30 43.40 -8.61 9.28
CA GLU A 30 42.50 -7.84 8.41
C GLU A 30 42.74 -8.12 6.92
N THR A 31 43.94 -8.56 6.54
CA THR A 31 44.24 -8.90 5.14
C THR A 31 43.65 -10.25 4.74
N LYS A 32 42.98 -10.26 3.58
CA LYS A 32 42.49 -11.49 2.97
C LYS A 32 43.67 -12.45 2.79
N LEU A 33 43.59 -13.64 3.39
CA LEU A 33 44.61 -14.70 3.38
C LEU A 33 45.21 -14.98 1.98
N ILE A 34 44.42 -14.74 0.93
CA ILE A 34 44.82 -14.83 -0.48
C ILE A 34 45.96 -13.84 -0.84
N LEU A 35 45.92 -12.59 -0.33
CA LEU A 35 46.97 -11.59 -0.53
C LEU A 35 48.27 -11.95 0.19
N VAL A 36 48.17 -12.65 1.31
CA VAL A 36 49.35 -13.11 2.03
C VAL A 36 50.04 -14.23 1.24
N ILE A 37 49.28 -15.23 0.79
CA ILE A 37 49.80 -16.34 -0.01
C ILE A 37 50.44 -15.80 -1.29
N ALA A 38 49.83 -14.80 -1.92
CA ALA A 38 50.38 -14.08 -3.05
C ALA A 38 51.76 -13.49 -2.78
N CYS A 39 51.87 -12.67 -1.73
CA CYS A 39 53.10 -12.01 -1.35
C CYS A 39 54.22 -13.02 -1.05
N TYR A 40 53.93 -14.08 -0.29
CA TYR A 40 54.93 -15.13 -0.03
C TYR A 40 55.30 -15.93 -1.28
N GLY A 41 54.33 -16.23 -2.16
CA GLY A 41 54.59 -16.90 -3.44
C GLY A 41 55.48 -16.08 -4.36
N THR A 42 55.24 -14.77 -4.44
CA THR A 42 56.08 -13.84 -5.23
C THR A 42 57.50 -13.74 -4.68
N LEU A 43 57.64 -13.69 -3.35
CA LEU A 43 58.93 -13.64 -2.67
C LEU A 43 59.72 -14.94 -2.85
N ALA A 44 59.05 -16.11 -2.77
CA ALA A 44 59.67 -17.40 -3.05
C ALA A 44 60.16 -17.50 -4.51
N LEU A 45 59.35 -17.03 -5.48
CA LEU A 45 59.74 -16.99 -6.89
C LEU A 45 60.97 -16.12 -7.14
N ILE A 46 61.04 -14.95 -6.51
CA ILE A 46 62.20 -14.05 -6.62
C ILE A 46 63.45 -14.74 -6.05
N ILE A 47 63.35 -15.40 -4.89
CA ILE A 47 64.49 -16.12 -4.28
C ILE A 47 64.98 -17.25 -5.19
N VAL A 48 64.06 -18.04 -5.77
CA VAL A 48 64.41 -19.12 -6.70
C VAL A 48 65.09 -18.57 -7.95
N PHE A 49 64.57 -17.47 -8.53
CA PHE A 49 65.17 -16.83 -9.70
C PHE A 49 66.58 -16.31 -9.41
N VAL A 50 66.79 -15.66 -8.27
CA VAL A 50 68.12 -15.19 -7.84
C VAL A 50 69.08 -16.37 -7.67
N GLY A 51 68.63 -17.46 -7.03
CA GLY A 51 69.44 -18.67 -6.88
C GLY A 51 69.86 -19.29 -8.21
N ILE A 52 68.93 -19.43 -9.16
CA ILE A 52 69.21 -19.94 -10.51
C ILE A 52 70.15 -18.98 -11.27
N SER A 53 69.96 -17.67 -11.11
CA SER A 53 70.77 -16.66 -11.81
C SER A 53 72.23 -16.66 -11.37
N ILE A 54 72.47 -16.89 -10.07
CA ILE A 54 73.83 -17.07 -9.52
C ILE A 54 74.43 -18.37 -10.05
N GLN A 55 73.68 -19.47 -10.03
CA GLN A 55 74.18 -20.79 -10.45
C GLN A 55 74.50 -20.86 -11.96
N LYS A 56 73.77 -20.13 -12.80
CA LYS A 56 73.93 -20.16 -14.26
C LYS A 56 74.81 -19.04 -14.82
N GLU A 57 75.45 -18.23 -13.96
CA GLU A 57 76.28 -17.08 -14.35
C GLU A 57 75.62 -16.21 -15.43
N ILE A 58 74.32 -15.94 -15.26
CA ILE A 58 73.49 -15.27 -16.29
C ILE A 58 74.04 -13.88 -16.66
N TRP A 59 74.79 -13.26 -15.76
CA TRP A 59 75.46 -11.97 -15.97
C TRP A 59 76.61 -11.98 -16.97
N VAL A 60 77.09 -13.17 -17.39
CA VAL A 60 78.17 -13.35 -18.37
C VAL A 60 77.62 -13.74 -19.76
N LYS A 61 76.32 -14.04 -19.85
CA LYS A 61 75.64 -14.49 -21.08
C LYS A 61 75.19 -13.34 -21.95
N ASP A 62 74.98 -13.64 -23.24
CA ASP A 62 74.49 -12.67 -24.22
C ASP A 62 73.17 -12.04 -23.79
N ILE A 63 72.99 -10.76 -24.14
CA ILE A 63 71.86 -9.92 -23.69
C ILE A 63 70.49 -10.52 -24.01
N ASN A 64 70.42 -11.35 -25.06
CA ASN A 64 69.21 -12.05 -25.49
C ASN A 64 68.79 -13.14 -24.50
N GLU A 65 69.75 -13.91 -23.94
CA GLU A 65 69.44 -14.97 -22.97
C GLU A 65 69.00 -14.42 -21.61
N ILE A 66 69.49 -13.23 -21.25
CA ILE A 66 69.05 -12.48 -20.06
C ILE A 66 67.61 -12.02 -20.24
N GLY A 67 67.27 -11.50 -21.43
CA GLY A 67 65.92 -11.09 -21.80
C GLY A 67 64.90 -12.24 -21.72
N ASP A 68 65.24 -13.40 -22.29
CA ASP A 68 64.37 -14.59 -22.26
C ASP A 68 64.11 -15.09 -20.82
N SER A 69 65.15 -15.06 -19.98
CA SER A 69 65.05 -15.47 -18.57
C SER A 69 64.20 -14.50 -17.74
N LEU A 70 64.36 -13.19 -17.97
CA LEU A 70 63.57 -12.16 -17.29
C LEU A 70 62.10 -12.18 -17.73
N SER A 71 61.87 -12.38 -19.03
CA SER A 71 60.52 -12.49 -19.61
C SER A 71 59.74 -13.67 -19.02
N GLY A 72 60.40 -14.83 -18.85
CA GLY A 72 59.81 -16.00 -18.20
C GLY A 72 59.42 -15.74 -16.73
N MET A 73 60.25 -15.01 -15.97
CA MET A 73 59.96 -14.64 -14.58
C MET A 73 58.78 -13.66 -14.50
N ILE A 74 58.80 -12.60 -15.31
CA ILE A 74 57.76 -11.56 -15.34
C ILE A 74 56.42 -12.17 -15.76
N GLY A 75 56.40 -13.05 -16.75
CA GLY A 75 55.19 -13.75 -17.19
C GLY A 75 54.58 -14.62 -16.07
N SER A 76 55.42 -15.39 -15.37
CA SER A 76 54.97 -16.24 -14.26
C SER A 76 54.43 -15.42 -13.08
N LEU A 77 55.10 -14.31 -12.76
CA LEU A 77 54.68 -13.38 -11.71
C LEU A 77 53.34 -12.71 -12.05
N GLY A 78 53.18 -12.25 -13.29
CA GLY A 78 51.94 -11.66 -13.78
C GLY A 78 50.78 -12.65 -13.73
N PHE A 79 51.02 -13.92 -14.08
CA PHE A 79 49.99 -14.96 -14.04
C PHE A 79 49.49 -15.25 -12.62
N ILE A 80 50.40 -15.31 -11.64
CA ILE A 80 50.04 -15.49 -10.23
C ILE A 80 49.15 -14.34 -9.77
N TRP A 81 49.59 -13.10 -10.00
CA TRP A 81 48.82 -11.92 -9.62
C TRP A 81 47.46 -11.85 -10.32
N LEU A 82 47.36 -12.27 -11.58
CA LEU A 82 46.08 -12.37 -12.29
C LEU A 82 45.11 -13.31 -11.55
N ILE A 83 45.55 -14.52 -11.21
CA ILE A 83 44.72 -15.49 -10.46
C ILE A 83 44.27 -14.88 -9.13
N ILE A 84 45.17 -14.23 -8.39
CA ILE A 84 44.85 -13.59 -7.11
C ILE A 84 43.81 -12.49 -7.28
N THR A 85 43.96 -11.63 -8.28
CA THR A 85 42.99 -10.56 -8.54
C THR A 85 41.62 -11.12 -8.87
N VAL A 86 41.52 -12.19 -9.67
CA VAL A 86 40.25 -12.86 -9.97
C VAL A 86 39.64 -13.49 -8.70
N LEU A 87 40.43 -14.14 -7.85
CA LEU A 87 39.94 -14.71 -6.60
C LEU A 87 39.41 -13.63 -5.64
N LEU A 88 40.12 -12.50 -5.54
CA LEU A 88 39.69 -11.36 -4.71
C LEU A 88 38.41 -10.73 -5.25
N GLN A 89 38.33 -10.51 -6.57
CA GLN A 89 37.13 -10.00 -7.23
C GLN A 89 35.93 -10.92 -7.02
N ASN A 90 36.10 -12.25 -7.15
CA ASN A 90 35.04 -13.21 -6.90
C ASN A 90 34.56 -13.18 -5.44
N GLN A 91 35.47 -13.04 -4.49
CA GLN A 91 35.11 -12.92 -3.08
C GLN A 91 34.33 -11.61 -2.82
N ASP A 92 34.77 -10.49 -3.40
CA ASP A 92 34.08 -9.21 -3.26
C ASP A 92 32.71 -9.22 -3.91
N LEU A 93 32.56 -9.81 -5.09
CA LEU A 93 31.27 -10.00 -5.74
C LEU A 93 30.32 -10.82 -4.87
N ASN A 94 30.78 -11.92 -4.28
CA ASN A 94 29.97 -12.74 -3.40
C ASN A 94 29.51 -11.98 -2.15
N ASN A 95 30.39 -11.18 -1.55
CA ASN A 95 30.06 -10.33 -0.41
C ASN A 95 29.03 -9.25 -0.79
N GLN A 96 29.22 -8.57 -1.92
CA GLN A 96 28.26 -7.58 -2.43
C GLN A 96 26.90 -8.20 -2.74
N ILE A 97 26.86 -9.40 -3.32
CA ILE A 97 25.60 -10.13 -3.56
C ILE A 97 24.89 -10.42 -2.24
N LYS A 98 25.65 -10.82 -1.20
CA LYS A 98 25.09 -11.07 0.12
C LYS A 98 24.52 -9.78 0.74
N GLU A 99 25.29 -8.70 0.72
CA GLU A 99 24.86 -7.38 1.21
C GLU A 99 23.63 -6.86 0.47
N LEU A 100 23.58 -7.01 -0.85
CA LEU A 100 22.40 -6.64 -1.66
C LEU A 100 21.16 -7.46 -1.31
N LYS A 101 21.33 -8.76 -1.03
CA LYS A 101 20.22 -9.61 -0.57
C LYS A 101 19.69 -9.15 0.78
N GLU A 102 20.57 -8.87 1.73
CA GLU A 102 20.21 -8.38 3.07
C GLU A 102 19.56 -7.00 3.00
N SER A 103 20.11 -6.09 2.18
CA SER A 103 19.54 -4.77 1.91
C SER A 103 18.15 -4.85 1.29
N LYS A 104 17.96 -5.74 0.29
CA LYS A 104 16.64 -5.97 -0.31
C LYS A 104 15.63 -6.44 0.73
N LEU A 105 16.01 -7.38 1.61
CA LEU A 105 15.14 -7.84 2.68
C LEU A 105 14.77 -6.70 3.64
N ALA A 106 15.74 -5.89 4.07
CA ALA A 106 15.49 -4.73 4.92
C ALA A 106 14.54 -3.71 4.27
N LEU A 107 14.76 -3.38 2.99
CA LEU A 107 13.89 -2.47 2.22
C LEU A 107 12.48 -3.03 2.06
N THR A 108 12.33 -4.32 1.78
CA THR A 108 11.00 -4.94 1.72
C THR A 108 10.29 -4.93 3.07
N SER A 109 11.02 -5.12 4.18
CA SER A 109 10.46 -5.01 5.53
C SER A 109 10.04 -3.57 5.84
N GLN A 110 10.84 -2.59 5.45
CA GLN A 110 10.53 -1.18 5.63
C GLN A 110 9.31 -0.76 4.81
N ALA A 111 9.22 -1.19 3.55
CA ALA A 111 8.06 -0.94 2.70
C ALA A 111 6.77 -1.52 3.31
N LYS A 112 6.81 -2.76 3.82
CA LYS A 112 5.68 -3.38 4.53
C LYS A 112 5.29 -2.62 5.80
N SER A 113 6.28 -2.12 6.54
CA SER A 113 6.02 -1.33 7.75
C SER A 113 5.37 0.02 7.42
N LEU A 114 5.81 0.68 6.34
CA LEU A 114 5.20 1.93 5.87
C LEU A 114 3.77 1.69 5.39
N GLU A 115 3.55 0.64 4.59
CA GLU A 115 2.22 0.25 4.15
C GLU A 115 1.28 -0.02 5.32
N SER A 116 1.76 -0.73 6.36
CA SER A 116 0.99 -1.01 7.56
C SER A 116 0.67 0.26 8.36
N ALA A 117 1.62 1.20 8.44
CA ALA A 117 1.43 2.48 9.11
C ALA A 117 0.38 3.35 8.37
N GLU A 118 0.44 3.40 7.05
CA GLU A 118 -0.55 4.11 6.23
C GLU A 118 -1.97 3.54 6.42
N ILE A 119 -2.10 2.21 6.42
CA ILE A 119 -3.37 1.54 6.72
C ILE A 119 -3.87 1.95 8.10
N PHE A 120 -3.01 1.90 9.12
CA PHE A 120 -3.37 2.26 10.49
C PHE A 120 -3.83 3.71 10.58
N THR A 121 -3.11 4.66 9.96
CA THR A 121 -3.49 6.08 9.93
C THR A 121 -4.82 6.30 9.21
N ALA A 122 -5.08 5.58 8.12
CA ALA A 122 -6.35 5.68 7.41
C ALA A 122 -7.53 5.15 8.25
N LEU A 123 -7.32 4.05 8.98
CA LEU A 123 -8.32 3.52 9.92
C LEU A 123 -8.54 4.45 11.11
N GLU A 124 -7.47 5.00 11.68
CA GLU A 124 -7.54 5.98 12.77
C GLU A 124 -8.32 7.24 12.34
N TYR A 125 -8.14 7.68 11.09
CA TYR A 125 -8.95 8.76 10.53
C TYR A 125 -10.45 8.43 10.52
N LEU A 126 -10.84 7.21 10.15
CA LEU A 126 -12.22 6.76 10.21
C LEU A 126 -12.73 6.70 11.65
N ASP A 127 -11.95 6.16 12.58
CA ASP A 127 -12.29 6.06 14.00
C ASP A 127 -12.48 7.43 14.66
N ILE A 128 -11.86 8.48 14.12
CA ILE A 128 -12.10 9.86 14.56
C ILE A 128 -13.35 10.45 13.89
N LYS A 129 -13.54 10.22 12.58
CA LYS A 129 -14.60 10.90 11.81
C LYS A 129 -15.98 10.29 11.99
N LEU A 130 -16.09 8.98 12.09
CA LEU A 130 -17.36 8.28 12.21
C LEU A 130 -18.10 8.67 13.50
N PRO A 131 -17.48 8.67 14.70
CA PRO A 131 -18.17 9.07 15.93
C PRO A 131 -18.64 10.53 15.93
N LEU A 132 -17.95 11.42 15.22
CA LEU A 132 -18.39 12.81 15.07
C LEU A 132 -19.70 12.92 14.27
N PHE A 133 -19.98 11.94 13.42
CA PHE A 133 -21.21 11.86 12.64
C PHE A 133 -22.37 11.19 13.39
N ASP A 134 -22.11 10.47 14.50
CA ASP A 134 -23.14 9.70 15.23
C ASP A 134 -24.35 10.52 15.68
N ASN A 135 -24.11 11.73 16.19
CA ASN A 135 -25.19 12.63 16.60
C ASN A 135 -26.09 12.97 15.41
N ARG A 136 -25.46 13.34 14.28
CA ARG A 136 -26.17 13.69 13.05
C ARG A 136 -26.88 12.48 12.44
N LEU A 137 -26.26 11.31 12.49
CA LEU A 137 -26.84 10.07 12.04
C LEU A 137 -28.08 9.70 12.86
N SER A 138 -28.03 9.91 14.17
CA SER A 138 -29.16 9.67 15.07
C SER A 138 -30.35 10.58 14.74
N GLU A 139 -30.10 11.87 14.50
CA GLU A 139 -31.12 12.82 14.02
C GLU A 139 -31.73 12.37 12.69
N ILE A 140 -30.88 11.99 11.72
CA ILE A 140 -31.33 11.51 10.40
C ILE A 140 -32.21 10.26 10.53
N LYS A 141 -31.81 9.31 11.38
CA LYS A 141 -32.60 8.09 11.66
C LYS A 141 -33.96 8.43 12.23
N GLU A 142 -34.02 9.36 13.18
CA GLU A 142 -35.29 9.79 13.78
C GLU A 142 -36.20 10.44 12.74
N ILE A 143 -35.65 11.33 11.90
CA ILE A 143 -36.40 11.96 10.79
C ILE A 143 -36.96 10.89 9.86
N ILE A 144 -36.12 9.96 9.39
CA ILE A 144 -36.55 8.90 8.47
C ILE A 144 -37.65 8.04 9.12
N ASN A 145 -37.47 7.63 10.38
CA ASN A 145 -38.44 6.80 11.09
C ASN A 145 -39.78 7.53 11.25
N ASN A 146 -39.75 8.80 11.64
CA ASN A 146 -40.94 9.61 11.79
C ASN A 146 -41.66 9.81 10.45
N GLU A 147 -40.93 10.08 9.37
CA GLU A 147 -41.53 10.21 8.05
C GLU A 147 -42.17 8.91 7.57
N ILE A 148 -41.54 7.76 7.78
CA ILE A 148 -42.14 6.46 7.44
C ILE A 148 -43.41 6.24 8.27
N LYS A 149 -43.36 6.49 9.58
CA LYS A 149 -44.50 6.29 10.46
C LYS A 149 -45.68 7.18 10.08
N THR A 150 -45.44 8.48 9.89
CA THR A 150 -46.49 9.41 9.45
C THR A 150 -47.01 9.07 8.06
N PHE A 151 -46.17 8.53 7.16
CA PHE A 151 -46.65 8.04 5.87
C PHE A 151 -47.67 6.91 6.05
N LEU A 152 -47.36 5.91 6.88
CA LEU A 152 -48.26 4.79 7.15
C LEU A 152 -49.59 5.23 7.80
N GLU A 153 -49.55 6.25 8.65
CA GLU A 153 -50.74 6.81 9.30
C GLU A 153 -51.65 7.56 8.31
N LEU A 154 -51.07 8.27 7.34
CA LEU A 154 -51.83 9.06 6.36
C LEU A 154 -52.29 8.26 5.14
N PHE A 155 -51.52 7.26 4.75
CA PHE A 155 -51.75 6.43 3.57
C PHE A 155 -51.89 4.97 4.00
N PRO A 156 -53.08 4.57 4.49
CA PRO A 156 -53.31 3.24 5.00
C PRO A 156 -53.08 2.20 3.90
N SER A 157 -52.25 1.20 4.21
CA SER A 157 -52.09 0.01 3.38
C SER A 157 -52.93 -1.15 3.92
N ASP A 158 -52.93 -2.28 3.22
CA ASP A 158 -53.59 -3.52 3.65
C ASP A 158 -52.91 -4.19 4.87
N ARG A 159 -51.96 -3.50 5.51
CA ARG A 159 -51.21 -3.98 6.66
C ARG A 159 -52.11 -4.04 7.91
N PRO A 160 -52.07 -5.14 8.69
CA PRO A 160 -52.77 -5.21 9.96
C PRO A 160 -52.19 -4.25 11.01
N ASP A 161 -53.05 -3.59 11.78
CA ASP A 161 -52.67 -2.67 12.88
C ASP A 161 -51.82 -3.33 13.99
N SER A 162 -51.77 -4.67 14.04
CA SER A 162 -51.03 -5.44 15.04
C SER A 162 -49.53 -5.59 14.74
N VAL A 163 -49.06 -5.15 13.57
CA VAL A 163 -47.66 -5.34 13.17
C VAL A 163 -46.79 -4.21 13.73
N ASN A 164 -45.80 -4.56 14.54
CA ASN A 164 -44.83 -3.61 15.09
C ASN A 164 -44.07 -2.84 13.99
N PHE A 165 -43.86 -1.54 14.22
CA PHE A 165 -43.10 -0.66 13.33
C PHE A 165 -41.65 -1.14 13.17
N LYS A 166 -41.23 -1.35 11.92
CA LYS A 166 -39.90 -1.77 11.52
C LYS A 166 -39.48 -0.99 10.26
N PRO A 167 -38.73 0.12 10.41
CA PRO A 167 -38.41 1.02 9.30
C PRO A 167 -37.93 0.34 8.01
N GLU A 168 -37.03 -0.64 8.14
CA GLU A 168 -36.45 -1.37 7.01
C GLU A 168 -37.48 -2.15 6.18
N LEU A 169 -38.51 -2.70 6.84
CA LEU A 169 -39.58 -3.44 6.17
C LEU A 169 -40.69 -2.49 5.73
N ASP A 170 -40.99 -1.51 6.56
CA ASP A 170 -42.13 -0.62 6.42
C ASP A 170 -41.96 0.40 5.28
N ILE A 171 -40.72 0.69 4.89
CA ILE A 171 -40.44 1.46 3.69
C ILE A 171 -40.92 0.76 2.40
N CYS A 172 -41.15 -0.57 2.42
CA CYS A 172 -41.79 -1.29 1.32
C CYS A 172 -43.21 -0.78 1.05
N GLU A 173 -43.93 -0.32 2.07
CA GLU A 173 -45.29 0.20 1.93
C GLU A 173 -45.29 1.53 1.16
N ILE A 174 -44.31 2.39 1.48
CA ILE A 174 -44.08 3.64 0.74
C ILE A 174 -43.75 3.32 -0.72
N TRP A 175 -42.88 2.33 -0.94
CA TRP A 175 -42.54 1.85 -2.27
C TRP A 175 -43.76 1.31 -3.03
N GLY A 176 -44.56 0.47 -2.38
CA GLY A 176 -45.77 -0.14 -2.92
C GLY A 176 -46.85 0.89 -3.26
N TYR A 177 -46.98 1.96 -2.47
CA TYR A 177 -47.92 3.05 -2.74
C TYR A 177 -47.74 3.68 -4.14
N PHE A 178 -46.49 3.76 -4.61
CA PHE A 178 -46.20 4.34 -5.92
C PHE A 178 -46.20 3.32 -7.07
N ILE A 179 -46.39 2.01 -6.81
CA ILE A 179 -46.27 0.94 -7.80
C ILE A 179 -47.61 0.26 -8.07
N VAL A 180 -47.90 0.02 -9.35
CA VAL A 180 -49.04 -0.80 -9.78
C VAL A 180 -48.53 -2.18 -10.18
N GLU A 181 -49.10 -3.22 -9.57
CA GLU A 181 -49.01 -4.57 -10.14
C GLU A 181 -50.00 -4.71 -11.30
N GLU A 182 -49.70 -4.15 -12.48
CA GLU A 182 -50.37 -4.60 -13.70
C GLU A 182 -49.63 -5.80 -14.27
N LYS A 183 -50.22 -6.99 -14.10
CA LYS A 183 -49.73 -8.26 -14.68
C LYS A 183 -49.85 -8.25 -16.21
N LEU A 184 -48.88 -7.64 -16.89
CA LEU A 184 -48.59 -7.94 -18.29
C LEU A 184 -47.19 -8.56 -18.39
N GLY A 185 -47.11 -9.88 -18.15
CA GLY A 185 -45.96 -10.71 -18.49
C GLY A 185 -44.66 -10.41 -17.74
N ASN A 186 -44.51 -10.96 -16.53
CA ASN A 186 -43.25 -11.19 -15.78
C ASN A 186 -42.24 -10.03 -15.62
N VAL A 187 -42.55 -8.81 -16.04
CA VAL A 187 -41.73 -7.63 -15.82
C VAL A 187 -42.61 -6.60 -15.11
N PRO A 188 -42.29 -6.17 -13.88
CA PRO A 188 -43.02 -5.11 -13.22
C PRO A 188 -42.89 -3.83 -14.06
N LEU A 189 -43.99 -3.45 -14.73
CA LEU A 189 -44.03 -2.29 -15.61
C LEU A 189 -44.29 -1.03 -14.77
N ILE A 190 -43.19 -0.28 -14.67
CA ILE A 190 -42.95 1.06 -14.15
C ILE A 190 -44.01 2.07 -14.67
N TYR A 191 -44.75 2.68 -13.73
CA TYR A 191 -45.54 3.92 -13.81
C TYR A 191 -46.25 4.20 -15.14
N THR A 192 -47.53 3.83 -15.26
CA THR A 192 -48.36 4.53 -16.23
C THR A 192 -48.59 5.96 -15.73
N ASP A 193 -48.35 6.96 -16.58
CA ASP A 193 -48.61 8.38 -16.26
C ASP A 193 -50.02 8.58 -15.69
N GLU A 194 -50.98 7.78 -16.20
CA GLU A 194 -52.37 7.75 -15.78
C GLU A 194 -52.54 7.32 -14.31
N TYR A 195 -51.84 6.27 -13.87
CA TYR A 195 -51.95 5.78 -12.49
C TYR A 195 -51.36 6.78 -11.50
N VAL A 196 -50.15 7.26 -11.78
CA VAL A 196 -49.52 8.28 -10.93
C VAL A 196 -50.45 9.48 -10.87
N LYS A 197 -51.00 9.98 -11.99
CA LYS A 197 -51.97 11.08 -11.97
C LYS A 197 -53.20 10.82 -11.09
N GLN A 198 -53.73 9.59 -11.04
CA GLN A 198 -54.93 9.25 -10.27
C GLN A 198 -54.66 9.06 -8.77
N LYS A 199 -53.49 8.50 -8.41
CA LYS A 199 -53.15 8.13 -7.03
C LYS A 199 -52.12 9.08 -6.38
N PHE A 200 -51.59 10.03 -7.13
CA PHE A 200 -50.57 10.95 -6.64
C PHE A 200 -51.11 11.84 -5.52
N SER A 201 -50.42 11.74 -4.38
CA SER A 201 -50.49 12.74 -3.32
C SER A 201 -49.15 13.49 -3.29
N TYR A 202 -49.23 14.82 -3.40
CA TYR A 202 -48.05 15.67 -3.30
C TYR A 202 -47.36 15.52 -1.94
N GLU A 203 -48.14 15.34 -0.87
CA GLU A 203 -47.62 15.06 0.47
C GLU A 203 -46.88 13.72 0.53
N ALA A 204 -47.43 12.67 -0.06
CA ALA A 204 -46.76 11.36 -0.15
C ALA A 204 -45.40 11.47 -0.86
N TYR A 205 -45.35 12.24 -1.96
CA TYR A 205 -44.10 12.49 -2.70
C TYR A 205 -43.06 13.25 -1.87
N LEU A 206 -43.47 14.31 -1.15
CA LEU A 206 -42.54 15.05 -0.29
C LEU A 206 -41.94 14.18 0.82
N LYS A 207 -42.74 13.29 1.41
CA LYS A 207 -42.26 12.32 2.40
C LYS A 207 -41.24 11.35 1.81
N LEU A 208 -41.56 10.78 0.64
CA LEU A 208 -40.63 9.93 -0.11
C LEU A 208 -39.30 10.64 -0.41
N GLU A 209 -39.39 11.87 -0.91
CA GLU A 209 -38.21 12.67 -1.24
C GLU A 209 -37.37 12.98 0.01
N THR A 210 -38.01 13.27 1.14
CA THR A 210 -37.34 13.56 2.42
C THR A 210 -36.57 12.33 2.91
N ILE A 211 -37.20 11.15 2.89
CA ILE A 211 -36.57 9.89 3.26
C ILE A 211 -35.36 9.62 2.35
N ARG A 212 -35.56 9.67 1.04
CA ARG A 212 -34.51 9.41 0.04
C ARG A 212 -33.33 10.37 0.18
N ARG A 213 -33.58 11.68 0.32
CA ARG A 213 -32.52 12.68 0.46
C ARG A 213 -31.68 12.46 1.71
N ASN A 214 -32.32 12.18 2.85
CA ASN A 214 -31.61 11.92 4.10
C ASN A 214 -30.77 10.64 4.02
N MET A 215 -31.28 9.56 3.41
CA MET A 215 -30.47 8.37 3.12
C MET A 215 -29.29 8.69 2.22
N GLY A 216 -29.53 9.47 1.17
CA GLY A 216 -28.51 9.91 0.23
C GLY A 216 -27.38 10.67 0.93
N TYR A 217 -27.71 11.63 1.79
CA TYR A 217 -26.71 12.39 2.55
C TYR A 217 -25.85 11.50 3.45
N THR A 218 -26.44 10.51 4.12
CA THR A 218 -25.69 9.54 4.91
C THR A 218 -24.74 8.72 4.03
N ILE A 219 -25.22 8.19 2.91
CA ILE A 219 -24.41 7.38 1.99
C ILE A 219 -23.29 8.20 1.38
N ASP A 220 -23.61 9.40 0.87
CA ASP A 220 -22.64 10.30 0.24
C ASP A 220 -21.54 10.72 1.24
N PHE A 221 -21.90 10.95 2.51
CA PHE A 221 -20.93 11.20 3.56
C PHE A 221 -19.99 10.00 3.76
N LEU A 222 -20.54 8.79 3.92
CA LEU A 222 -19.73 7.58 4.12
C LEU A 222 -18.81 7.30 2.92
N ASP A 223 -19.33 7.43 1.70
CA ASP A 223 -18.55 7.24 0.47
C ASP A 223 -17.49 8.33 0.28
N SER A 224 -17.71 9.53 0.82
CA SER A 224 -16.72 10.61 0.78
C SER A 224 -15.47 10.31 1.63
N LEU A 225 -15.58 9.45 2.65
CA LEU A 225 -14.46 9.07 3.51
C LEU A 225 -13.42 8.21 2.77
N THR A 226 -13.81 7.54 1.69
CA THR A 226 -12.91 6.68 0.90
C THR A 226 -12.54 7.27 -0.45
N LYS A 227 -13.18 8.36 -0.88
CA LYS A 227 -13.03 8.97 -2.22
C LYS A 227 -11.59 9.34 -2.60
N ASN A 228 -10.76 9.72 -1.62
CA ASN A 228 -9.37 10.12 -1.84
C ASN A 228 -8.37 9.05 -1.36
N ALA A 229 -8.84 7.88 -0.96
CA ALA A 229 -7.97 6.79 -0.54
C ALA A 229 -7.33 6.10 -1.76
N ARG A 230 -6.17 5.47 -1.53
CA ARG A 230 -5.48 4.65 -2.54
C ARG A 230 -6.32 3.40 -2.85
N ASP A 231 -6.33 2.94 -4.10
CA ASP A 231 -7.22 1.86 -4.59
C ASP A 231 -7.12 0.55 -3.80
N ASP A 232 -5.93 0.21 -3.28
CA ASP A 232 -5.67 -0.96 -2.44
C ASP A 232 -6.19 -0.82 -0.99
N LEU A 233 -6.38 0.41 -0.51
CA LEU A 233 -6.92 0.70 0.81
C LEU A 233 -8.45 0.73 0.81
N VAL A 234 -9.06 1.15 -0.30
CA VAL A 234 -10.53 1.28 -0.43
C VAL A 234 -11.29 0.04 0.06
N PRO A 235 -10.93 -1.21 -0.28
CA PRO A 235 -11.63 -2.39 0.22
C PRO A 235 -11.61 -2.51 1.76
N LYS A 236 -10.48 -2.23 2.40
CA LYS A 236 -10.32 -2.32 3.87
C LYS A 236 -11.10 -1.22 4.58
N LEU A 237 -11.10 -0.02 4.02
CA LEU A 237 -11.88 1.11 4.56
C LEU A 237 -13.38 0.86 4.40
N ASN A 238 -13.81 0.32 3.26
CA ASN A 238 -15.20 -0.04 3.01
C ASN A 238 -15.69 -1.15 3.96
N GLU A 239 -14.84 -2.12 4.31
CA GLU A 239 -15.16 -3.12 5.33
C GLU A 239 -15.43 -2.46 6.70
N HIS A 240 -14.59 -1.52 7.11
CA HIS A 240 -14.79 -0.78 8.37
C HIS A 240 -16.05 0.08 8.36
N ILE A 241 -16.31 0.77 7.24
CA ILE A 241 -17.55 1.54 7.04
C ILE A 241 -18.78 0.63 7.08
N TYR A 242 -18.71 -0.55 6.47
CA TYR A 242 -19.80 -1.50 6.49
C TYR A 242 -20.10 -2.02 7.91
N LEU A 243 -19.06 -2.28 8.72
CA LEU A 243 -19.24 -2.62 10.13
C LEU A 243 -19.89 -1.48 10.92
N TYR A 244 -19.52 -0.23 10.64
CA TYR A 244 -20.17 0.95 11.21
C TYR A 244 -21.65 1.04 10.80
N GLU A 245 -21.97 0.80 9.53
CA GLU A 245 -23.35 0.76 9.04
C GLU A 245 -24.19 -0.29 9.77
N GLN A 246 -23.66 -1.50 9.96
CA GLN A 246 -24.31 -2.57 10.72
C GLN A 246 -24.49 -2.20 12.20
N TYR A 247 -23.46 -1.61 12.82
CA TYR A 247 -23.50 -1.18 14.22
C TYR A 247 -24.64 -0.17 14.45
N HIS A 248 -24.86 0.74 13.50
CA HIS A 248 -25.96 1.70 13.55
C HIS A 248 -27.27 1.22 12.92
N SER A 249 -27.33 -0.01 12.39
CA SER A 249 -28.50 -0.60 11.73
C SER A 249 -29.03 0.25 10.56
N ILE A 250 -28.10 0.72 9.71
CA ILE A 250 -28.38 1.55 8.53
C ILE A 250 -27.90 0.92 7.22
N GLU A 251 -27.42 -0.31 7.23
CA GLU A 251 -26.93 -1.04 6.06
C GLU A 251 -27.98 -1.11 4.92
N TRP A 252 -29.26 -1.12 5.29
CA TRP A 252 -30.38 -1.13 4.36
C TRP A 252 -30.56 0.20 3.61
N TYR A 253 -29.96 1.31 4.06
CA TYR A 253 -30.04 2.61 3.38
C TYR A 253 -29.49 2.51 1.96
N ARG A 254 -28.37 1.82 1.75
CA ARG A 254 -27.77 1.66 0.41
C ARG A 254 -28.70 0.96 -0.56
N LYS A 255 -29.38 -0.09 -0.10
CA LYS A 255 -30.36 -0.83 -0.90
C LYS A 255 -31.55 0.06 -1.25
N TRP A 256 -32.16 0.68 -0.25
CA TRP A 256 -33.38 1.44 -0.42
C TRP A 256 -33.18 2.77 -1.14
N TYR A 257 -32.08 3.48 -0.87
CA TYR A 257 -31.73 4.70 -1.60
C TYR A 257 -31.70 4.47 -3.12
N ASN A 258 -31.05 3.39 -3.58
CA ASN A 258 -30.99 3.07 -5.00
C ASN A 258 -32.37 2.74 -5.58
N ILE A 259 -33.19 2.00 -4.84
CA ILE A 259 -34.57 1.69 -5.24
C ILE A 259 -35.37 2.99 -5.36
N LEU A 260 -35.41 3.81 -4.31
CA LEU A 260 -36.19 5.05 -4.26
C LEU A 260 -35.72 6.09 -5.31
N LYS A 261 -34.41 6.17 -5.56
CA LYS A 261 -33.84 7.02 -6.61
C LYS A 261 -34.34 6.66 -8.00
N ASN A 262 -34.50 5.37 -8.29
CA ASN A 262 -35.03 4.92 -9.59
C ASN A 262 -36.51 5.27 -9.79
N ILE A 263 -37.26 5.40 -8.69
CA ILE A 263 -38.70 5.70 -8.66
C ILE A 263 -38.98 7.19 -8.79
N GLU A 264 -38.13 8.00 -8.15
CA GLU A 264 -38.27 9.46 -8.15
C GLU A 264 -38.29 10.03 -9.57
N LYS A 265 -37.46 9.50 -10.48
CA LYS A 265 -37.33 10.04 -11.84
C LYS A 265 -38.64 9.91 -12.66
N PRO A 266 -39.28 8.73 -12.78
CA PRO A 266 -40.61 8.61 -13.38
C PRO A 266 -41.69 9.45 -12.70
N ILE A 267 -41.69 9.54 -11.36
CA ILE A 267 -42.68 10.36 -10.64
C ILE A 267 -42.50 11.83 -11.00
N ARG A 268 -41.28 12.36 -10.96
CA ARG A 268 -40.97 13.76 -11.34
C ARG A 268 -41.38 14.08 -12.78
N ARG A 269 -41.10 13.17 -13.72
CA ARG A 269 -41.57 13.27 -15.12
C ARG A 269 -43.09 13.43 -15.19
N THR A 270 -43.80 12.58 -14.45
CA THR A 270 -45.26 12.58 -14.47
C THR A 270 -45.84 13.85 -13.85
N ILE A 271 -45.25 14.31 -12.75
CA ILE A 271 -45.61 15.59 -12.09
C ILE A 271 -45.43 16.74 -13.06
N ALA A 272 -44.27 16.81 -13.75
CA ALA A 272 -43.96 17.88 -14.68
C ALA A 272 -44.91 17.87 -15.89
N LYS A 273 -45.10 16.70 -16.52
CA LYS A 273 -45.96 16.52 -17.69
C LYS A 273 -47.42 16.87 -17.41
N ASN A 274 -47.93 16.49 -16.24
CA ASN A 274 -49.33 16.70 -15.87
C ASN A 274 -49.58 17.97 -15.03
N LYS A 275 -48.53 18.77 -14.76
CA LYS A 275 -48.59 19.98 -13.92
C LYS A 275 -49.22 19.72 -12.55
N LEU A 276 -48.84 18.63 -11.90
CA LEU A 276 -49.41 18.19 -10.61
C LEU A 276 -48.79 18.91 -9.41
N ALA A 277 -47.80 19.78 -9.63
CA ALA A 277 -47.13 20.58 -8.60
C ALA A 277 -47.16 22.08 -8.98
N SER A 278 -46.65 22.93 -8.07
CA SER A 278 -46.52 24.37 -8.34
C SER A 278 -45.69 24.62 -9.61
N SER A 279 -45.98 25.73 -10.30
CA SER A 279 -45.30 26.10 -11.55
C SER A 279 -43.77 26.21 -11.39
N GLU A 280 -43.30 26.65 -10.21
CA GLU A 280 -41.87 26.71 -9.88
C GLU A 280 -41.22 25.32 -9.81
N LEU A 281 -41.87 24.36 -9.15
CA LEU A 281 -41.34 22.98 -9.03
C LEU A 281 -41.37 22.24 -10.36
N VAL A 282 -42.41 22.46 -11.17
CA VAL A 282 -42.49 21.90 -12.52
C VAL A 282 -41.31 22.37 -13.38
N ASN A 283 -40.95 23.66 -13.31
CA ASN A 283 -39.80 24.20 -14.02
C ASN A 283 -38.48 23.59 -13.54
N ILE A 284 -38.29 23.46 -12.21
CA ILE A 284 -37.10 22.81 -11.63
C ILE A 284 -36.97 21.36 -12.11
N PHE A 285 -38.08 20.62 -12.18
CA PHE A 285 -38.05 19.23 -12.66
C PHE A 285 -37.75 19.13 -14.15
N ILE A 286 -38.24 20.06 -14.97
CA ILE A 286 -37.95 20.10 -16.41
C ILE A 286 -36.46 20.41 -16.65
N ASP A 287 -35.90 21.39 -15.93
CA ASP A 287 -34.49 21.80 -16.06
C ASP A 287 -33.50 20.71 -15.61
N LEU A 288 -33.89 19.83 -14.69
CA LEU A 288 -33.08 18.70 -14.23
C LEU A 288 -33.09 17.50 -15.20
N GLU A 289 -33.95 17.51 -16.22
CA GLU A 289 -34.04 16.46 -17.24
C GLU A 289 -33.39 16.82 -18.58
N SER A 290 -33.12 18.09 -18.83
CA SER A 290 -32.37 18.60 -19.98
C SER A 290 -30.86 18.47 -19.78
#